data_AF-A0A8D8W0A7-F1
#
_entry.id   AF-A0A8D8W0A7-F1
#
_cell.length_a   1.000
_cell.length_b   1.000
_cell.length_c   1.000
_cell.angle_alpha   90.00
_cell.angle_beta   90.00
_cell.angle_gamma   90.00
#
_symmetry.space_group_name_H-M   'P 1'
#
loop_
_entity.id
_entity.type
_entity.pdbx_description
1 polymer ?
#
loop_
_entity_poly.entity_id
_entity_poly.type
_entity_poly.pdbx_seq_one_letter_code
_entity_poly.pdbx_strand_id
1 'polypeptide(L)'
;MITDNSVNCKNCKNCPNSTNCVNSTNLTSCTRCSRSRDSRSCVDCTNVSNCVSCTDVKDSTGSTSCVDSSNLTNCVSCTNCTNCTNCKNCTNCHNCTNCHDRTNCSGLNCTGTDCHNP
;
A
#
# COMPACT_ATOMS: atom_id res chain seq x y z
N MET A 1 -11.53 -21.98 5.33
CA MET A 1 -12.32 -21.52 6.48
C MET A 1 -12.29 -20.01 6.43
N ILE A 2 -13.46 -19.37 6.48
CA ILE A 2 -13.58 -17.94 6.75
C ILE A 2 -13.31 -17.80 8.25
N THR A 3 -12.32 -17.00 8.65
CA THR A 3 -12.01 -16.77 10.05
C THR A 3 -12.19 -15.30 10.35
N ASP A 4 -13.45 -14.90 10.52
CA ASP A 4 -13.83 -13.54 10.89
C ASP A 4 -13.28 -13.21 12.28
N ASN A 5 -12.96 -11.93 12.51
CA ASN A 5 -12.56 -11.41 13.83
C ASN A 5 -11.41 -12.19 14.49
N SER A 6 -10.56 -12.81 13.70
CA SER A 6 -9.57 -13.74 14.19
C SER A 6 -8.25 -13.03 14.50
N VAL A 7 -7.52 -13.53 15.50
CA VAL A 7 -6.25 -12.95 15.94
C VAL A 7 -5.14 -13.96 15.68
N ASN A 8 -3.99 -13.49 15.18
CA ASN A 8 -2.82 -14.31 14.86
C ASN A 8 -3.07 -15.36 13.75
N CYS A 9 -3.87 -15.00 12.74
CA CYS A 9 -4.19 -15.90 11.64
C CYS A 9 -2.95 -16.21 10.79
N LYS A 10 -2.82 -17.45 10.32
CA LYS A 10 -1.80 -17.85 9.35
C LYS A 10 -2.49 -18.46 8.15
N ASN A 11 -2.03 -18.12 6.94
CA ASN A 11 -2.56 -18.69 5.71
C ASN A 11 -4.07 -18.49 5.53
N CYS A 12 -4.63 -17.38 6.06
CA CYS A 12 -6.06 -17.14 5.96
C CYS A 12 -6.46 -16.77 4.53
N LYS A 13 -7.66 -17.19 4.15
CA LYS A 13 -8.34 -16.75 2.94
C LYS A 13 -9.70 -16.18 3.32
N ASN A 14 -10.03 -14.99 2.81
CA ASN A 14 -11.30 -14.31 3.08
C ASN A 14 -11.50 -14.06 4.58
N CYS A 15 -10.56 -13.33 5.18
CA CYS A 15 -10.56 -12.95 6.59
C CYS A 15 -11.00 -11.49 6.72
N PRO A 16 -12.24 -11.20 7.14
CA PRO A 16 -12.62 -9.86 7.54
C PRO A 16 -12.28 -9.59 9.02
N ASN A 17 -12.03 -8.32 9.33
CA ASN A 17 -11.90 -7.78 10.69
C ASN A 17 -10.87 -8.50 11.58
N SER A 18 -9.87 -9.13 10.97
CA SER A 18 -8.87 -9.92 11.69
C SER A 18 -7.63 -9.10 12.03
N THR A 19 -6.87 -9.56 13.02
CA THR A 19 -5.65 -8.89 13.49
C THR A 19 -4.47 -9.84 13.38
N ASN A 20 -3.30 -9.31 13.01
CA ASN A 20 -2.05 -10.06 12.94
C ASN A 20 -2.12 -11.28 12.00
N CYS A 21 -2.79 -11.12 10.85
CA CYS A 21 -2.79 -12.16 9.82
C CYS A 21 -1.45 -12.18 9.08
N VAL A 22 -0.89 -13.37 8.89
CA VAL A 22 0.34 -13.59 8.14
C VAL A 22 0.07 -14.50 6.94
N ASN A 23 0.70 -14.19 5.81
CA ASN A 23 0.63 -15.00 4.59
C ASN A 23 -0.81 -15.25 4.12
N SER A 24 -1.64 -14.21 4.13
CA SER A 24 -3.09 -14.34 3.91
C SER A 24 -3.54 -13.62 2.64
N THR A 25 -4.70 -13.99 2.12
CA THR A 25 -5.26 -13.42 0.88
C THR A 25 -6.70 -12.99 1.09
N ASN A 26 -7.13 -11.95 0.37
CA ASN A 26 -8.49 -11.41 0.44
C ASN A 26 -8.88 -10.97 1.88
N LEU A 27 -8.01 -10.19 2.52
CA LEU A 27 -8.33 -9.60 3.82
C LEU A 27 -9.22 -8.38 3.63
N THR A 28 -10.17 -8.15 4.55
CA THR A 28 -10.99 -6.93 4.55
C THR A 28 -11.00 -6.32 5.94
N SER A 29 -10.69 -5.02 6.06
CA SER A 29 -10.72 -4.32 7.34
C SER A 29 -9.83 -4.96 8.43
N CYS A 30 -8.72 -5.56 8.02
CA CYS A 30 -7.78 -6.20 8.95
C CYS A 30 -6.70 -5.21 9.43
N THR A 31 -6.10 -5.53 10.57
CA THR A 31 -5.01 -4.72 11.14
C THR A 31 -3.75 -5.55 11.36
N ARG A 32 -2.57 -4.92 11.25
CA ARG A 32 -1.28 -5.55 11.54
C ARG A 32 -0.97 -6.78 10.70
N CYS A 33 -1.44 -6.80 9.45
CA CYS A 33 -1.22 -7.94 8.58
C CYS A 33 0.15 -7.87 7.90
N SER A 34 0.75 -9.03 7.67
CA SER A 34 2.01 -9.13 6.93
C SER A 34 1.97 -10.17 5.83
N ARG A 35 2.76 -9.95 4.77
CA ARG A 35 2.87 -10.88 3.63
C ARG A 35 1.51 -11.23 3.03
N SER A 36 0.61 -10.26 2.96
CA SER A 36 -0.77 -10.49 2.53
C SER A 36 -1.04 -9.93 1.14
N ARG A 37 -2.00 -10.51 0.42
CA ARG A 37 -2.34 -10.11 -0.95
C ARG A 37 -3.81 -9.80 -1.12
N ASP A 38 -4.14 -9.00 -2.13
CA ASP A 38 -5.50 -8.75 -2.60
C ASP A 38 -6.43 -8.28 -1.47
N SER A 39 -5.89 -7.44 -0.58
CA SER A 39 -6.57 -7.02 0.66
C SER A 39 -7.14 -5.62 0.53
N ARG A 40 -8.23 -5.33 1.25
CA ARG A 40 -8.93 -4.06 1.17
C ARG A 40 -9.14 -3.42 2.54
N SER A 41 -8.99 -2.10 2.62
CA SER A 41 -9.27 -1.31 3.83
C SER A 41 -8.49 -1.78 5.07
N CYS A 42 -7.29 -2.33 4.88
CA CYS A 42 -6.46 -2.78 5.99
C CYS A 42 -5.60 -1.62 6.54
N VAL A 43 -5.21 -1.73 7.80
CA VAL A 43 -4.44 -0.68 8.51
C VAL A 43 -3.19 -1.27 9.15
N ASP A 44 -2.09 -0.50 9.17
CA ASP A 44 -0.83 -0.88 9.83
C ASP A 44 -0.26 -2.20 9.28
N CYS A 45 -0.22 -2.33 7.95
CA CYS A 45 0.19 -3.57 7.27
C CYS A 45 1.57 -3.44 6.63
N THR A 46 2.32 -4.54 6.56
CA THR A 46 3.68 -4.56 5.99
C THR A 46 3.85 -5.67 4.96
N ASN A 47 4.64 -5.44 3.91
CA ASN A 47 4.88 -6.44 2.86
C ASN A 47 3.59 -6.94 2.22
N VAL A 48 2.68 -6.04 1.85
CA VAL A 48 1.43 -6.42 1.17
C VAL A 48 1.49 -6.13 -0.32
N SER A 49 0.68 -6.83 -1.10
CA SER A 49 0.59 -6.61 -2.54
C SER A 49 -0.85 -6.54 -3.05
N ASN A 50 -1.07 -5.77 -4.12
CA ASN A 50 -2.37 -5.61 -4.77
C ASN A 50 -3.48 -5.19 -3.80
N CYS A 51 -3.15 -4.34 -2.83
CA CYS A 51 -4.10 -3.91 -1.83
C CYS A 51 -4.83 -2.64 -2.25
N VAL A 52 -6.04 -2.43 -1.73
CA VAL A 52 -6.89 -1.28 -2.11
C VAL A 52 -7.32 -0.53 -0.86
N SER A 53 -7.18 0.80 -0.89
CA SER A 53 -7.66 1.70 0.16
C SER A 53 -7.12 1.38 1.56
N CYS A 54 -5.86 0.94 1.66
CA CYS A 54 -5.22 0.65 2.94
C CYS A 54 -4.52 1.89 3.52
N THR A 55 -4.38 1.95 4.85
CA THR A 55 -3.73 3.05 5.57
C THR A 55 -2.50 2.54 6.32
N ASP A 56 -1.48 3.37 6.52
CA ASP A 56 -0.27 3.04 7.27
C ASP A 56 0.44 1.77 6.74
N VAL A 57 0.52 1.63 5.41
CA VAL A 57 1.12 0.47 4.77
C VAL A 57 2.61 0.67 4.53
N LYS A 58 3.41 -0.37 4.76
CA LYS A 58 4.86 -0.36 4.53
C LYS A 58 5.31 -1.46 3.56
N ASP A 59 6.36 -1.17 2.79
CA ASP A 59 7.08 -2.12 1.94
C ASP A 59 6.15 -2.88 0.98
N SER A 60 5.29 -2.16 0.27
CA SER A 60 4.17 -2.76 -0.46
C SER A 60 4.20 -2.48 -1.95
N THR A 61 3.63 -3.39 -2.74
CA THR A 61 3.71 -3.35 -4.20
C THR A 61 2.34 -3.40 -4.86
N GLY A 62 2.15 -2.64 -5.95
CA GLY A 62 0.95 -2.76 -6.80
C GLY A 62 -0.36 -2.37 -6.11
N SER A 63 -0.28 -1.58 -5.03
CA SER A 63 -1.46 -1.17 -4.26
C SER A 63 -2.09 0.10 -4.83
N THR A 64 -3.39 0.27 -4.60
CA THR A 64 -4.18 1.38 -5.11
C THR A 64 -4.79 2.16 -3.96
N SER A 65 -4.73 3.50 -4.03
CA SER A 65 -5.36 4.39 -3.05
C SER A 65 -4.89 4.18 -1.61
N CYS A 66 -3.60 3.84 -1.41
CA CYS A 66 -3.02 3.82 -0.07
C CYS A 66 -2.87 5.23 0.51
N VAL A 67 -3.03 5.35 1.83
CA VAL A 67 -2.92 6.62 2.56
C VAL A 67 -1.86 6.49 3.66
N ASP A 68 -1.11 7.55 3.93
CA ASP A 68 -0.11 7.65 5.01
C ASP A 68 0.89 6.47 5.04
N SER A 69 1.31 6.03 3.85
CA SER A 69 2.09 4.80 3.67
C SER A 69 3.55 5.08 3.26
N SER A 70 4.44 4.10 3.37
CA SER A 70 5.86 4.28 3.04
C SER A 70 6.45 3.12 2.24
N ASN A 71 7.51 3.39 1.47
CA ASN A 71 8.24 2.39 0.68
C ASN A 71 7.32 1.61 -0.30
N LEU A 72 6.42 2.36 -0.96
CA LEU A 72 5.50 1.79 -1.93
C LEU A 72 6.17 1.65 -3.30
N THR A 73 5.92 0.55 -4.02
CA THR A 73 6.44 0.31 -5.36
C THR A 73 5.32 0.02 -6.35
N ASN A 74 5.35 0.63 -7.55
CA ASN A 74 4.36 0.40 -8.61
C ASN A 74 2.89 0.63 -8.15
N CYS A 75 2.66 1.58 -7.24
CA CYS A 75 1.34 1.87 -6.69
C CYS A 75 0.64 3.00 -7.45
N VAL A 76 -0.68 3.11 -7.30
CA VAL A 76 -1.50 4.08 -8.04
C VAL A 76 -2.41 4.86 -7.09
N SER A 77 -2.54 6.16 -7.32
CA SER A 77 -3.47 7.04 -6.59
C SER A 77 -3.23 7.12 -5.08
N CYS A 78 -1.99 6.94 -4.62
CA CYS A 78 -1.64 7.02 -3.20
C CYS A 78 -1.57 8.46 -2.70
N THR A 79 -1.92 8.69 -1.43
CA THR A 79 -1.94 10.02 -0.80
C THR A 79 -1.04 10.05 0.45
N ASN A 80 -0.33 11.16 0.67
CA ASN A 80 0.53 11.37 1.85
C ASN A 80 1.60 10.28 2.05
N CYS A 81 2.10 9.67 0.97
CA CYS A 81 3.05 8.57 1.09
C CYS A 81 4.50 9.05 1.02
N THR A 82 5.42 8.25 1.55
CA THR A 82 6.87 8.55 1.53
C THR A 82 7.68 7.45 0.85
N ASN A 83 8.80 7.82 0.25
CA ASN A 83 9.75 6.88 -0.37
C ASN A 83 9.11 5.94 -1.43
N CYS A 84 8.14 6.45 -2.18
CA CYS A 84 7.47 5.68 -3.23
C CYS A 84 8.36 5.56 -4.48
N THR A 85 8.34 4.42 -5.15
CA THR A 85 9.07 4.16 -6.40
C THR A 85 8.13 3.74 -7.51
N ASN A 86 8.28 4.30 -8.72
CA ASN A 86 7.49 3.91 -9.91
C ASN A 86 5.96 4.03 -9.72
N CYS A 87 5.49 4.95 -8.88
CA CYS A 87 4.07 5.15 -8.61
C CYS A 87 3.44 6.19 -9.54
N LYS A 88 2.11 6.12 -9.72
CA LYS A 88 1.37 7.03 -10.61
C LYS A 88 0.20 7.69 -9.88
N ASN A 89 -0.20 8.89 -10.32
CA ASN A 89 -1.37 9.61 -9.78
C ASN A 89 -1.27 9.93 -8.28
N CYS A 90 -0.07 10.08 -7.73
CA CYS A 90 0.15 10.27 -6.29
C CYS A 90 -0.06 11.72 -5.86
N THR A 91 -0.62 11.94 -4.66
CA THR A 91 -0.86 13.26 -4.08
C THR A 91 -0.15 13.43 -2.74
N ASN A 92 0.47 14.59 -2.48
CA ASN A 92 1.14 14.91 -1.21
C ASN A 92 2.25 13.92 -0.82
N CYS A 93 2.90 13.27 -1.79
CA CYS A 93 3.94 12.30 -1.51
C CYS A 93 5.34 12.94 -1.43
N HIS A 94 6.22 12.36 -0.62
CA HIS A 94 7.55 12.89 -0.35
C HIS A 94 8.65 11.85 -0.65
N ASN A 95 9.82 12.32 -1.08
CA ASN A 95 11.00 11.47 -1.31
C ASN A 95 10.75 10.36 -2.35
N CYS A 96 9.91 10.60 -3.35
CA CYS A 96 9.54 9.59 -4.33
C CYS A 96 10.55 9.53 -5.48
N THR A 97 10.81 8.31 -5.97
CA THR A 97 11.67 8.05 -7.13
C THR A 97 10.85 7.59 -8.34
N ASN A 98 11.10 8.15 -9.52
CA ASN A 98 10.48 7.72 -10.79
C ASN A 98 8.94 7.64 -10.75
N CYS A 99 8.28 8.57 -10.05
CA CYS A 99 6.82 8.62 -9.99
C CYS A 99 6.27 9.64 -11.00
N HIS A 100 5.09 9.36 -11.57
CA HIS A 100 4.46 10.16 -12.63
C HIS A 100 3.07 10.65 -12.23
N ASP A 101 2.56 11.66 -12.93
CA ASP A 101 1.21 12.23 -12.74
C ASP A 101 0.94 12.66 -11.28
N ARG A 102 1.87 13.42 -10.70
CA ARG A 102 1.86 13.74 -9.27
C ARG A 102 1.21 15.09 -9.00
N THR A 103 0.59 15.25 -7.82
CA THR A 103 0.06 16.53 -7.34
C THR A 103 0.63 16.85 -5.97
N ASN A 104 1.19 18.05 -5.79
CA ASN A 104 1.72 18.54 -4.51
C ASN A 104 2.77 17.60 -3.85
N CYS A 105 3.64 16.99 -4.66
CA CYS A 105 4.70 16.11 -4.17
C CYS A 105 6.04 16.85 -4.06
N SER A 106 6.89 16.48 -3.10
CA SER A 106 8.20 17.11 -2.88
C SER A 106 9.32 16.08 -2.65
N GLY A 107 10.59 16.52 -2.67
CA GLY A 107 11.75 15.63 -2.53
C GLY A 107 11.88 14.60 -3.65
N LEU A 108 11.44 14.94 -4.86
CA LEU A 108 11.34 14.00 -5.97
C LEU A 108 12.70 13.72 -6.62
N ASN A 109 13.03 12.45 -6.82
CA ASN A 109 14.17 12.04 -7.63
C ASN A 109 13.66 11.35 -8.91
N CYS A 110 13.85 11.97 -10.06
CA CYS A 110 13.43 11.38 -11.33
C CYS A 110 14.66 11.09 -12.18
N THR A 111 14.77 9.86 -12.68
CA THR A 111 15.80 9.45 -13.64
C THR A 111 15.12 9.20 -14.99
N GLY A 112 15.46 9.98 -16.03
CA GLY A 112 14.97 9.78 -17.41
C GLY A 112 14.18 10.95 -17.99
N THR A 113 13.52 10.73 -19.13
CA THR A 113 12.74 11.73 -19.89
C THR A 113 11.37 12.04 -19.27
N ASP A 114 10.93 11.22 -18.32
CA ASP A 114 9.56 11.24 -17.80
C ASP A 114 9.43 12.10 -16.54
N CYS A 115 10.40 12.99 -16.31
CA CYS A 115 10.42 14.03 -15.27
C CYS A 115 9.38 15.15 -15.49
N HIS A 116 8.34 14.92 -16.29
CA HIS A 116 7.36 15.95 -16.62
C HIS A 116 6.51 16.23 -15.38
N ASN A 117 6.82 17.35 -14.76
CA ASN A 117 6.02 18.04 -13.76
C ASN A 117 4.95 18.86 -14.49
N PRO A 118 3.66 18.82 -14.10
CA PRO A 118 2.89 20.06 -14.07
C PRO A 118 3.39 20.95 -12.93
#